data_AF-A0A1L8I694-F1
#
_entry.id   AF-A0A1L8I694-F1
#
_cell.length_a   1.000
_cell.length_b   1.000
_cell.length_c   1.000
_cell.angle_alpha   90.00
_cell.angle_beta   90.00
_cell.angle_gamma   90.00
#
_symmetry.space_group_name_H-M   'P 1'
#
loop_
_entity.id
_entity.type
_entity.pdbx_description
1 polymer ?
#
loop_
_entity_poly.entity_id
_entity_poly.type
_entity_poly.pdbx_seq_one_letter_code
_entity_poly.pdbx_strand_id
1 'polypeptide(L)'
;MTAFLLIDSGTYFSEAFDSDFRRQPDVTVLDMYDLPGYNLTGYKFLIVDGFVDQELMFRQREKIRQFLDAGKILVFGGNLFRSWIKKRTNRSNGCWRK
;
A
#
# COMPACT_ATOMS: atom_id res chain seq x y z
N MET A 1 -15.70 -9.84 7.96
CA MET A 1 -14.88 -9.56 6.76
C MET A 1 -13.95 -8.42 7.12
N THR A 2 -12.63 -8.65 7.14
CA THR A 2 -11.62 -7.63 7.41
C THR A 2 -11.56 -6.67 6.22
N ALA A 3 -11.63 -5.37 6.49
CA ALA A 3 -11.62 -4.35 5.44
C ALA A 3 -10.23 -3.77 5.19
N PHE A 4 -9.34 -3.86 6.20
CA PHE A 4 -8.05 -3.20 6.23
C PHE A 4 -6.90 -4.22 6.21
N LEU A 5 -5.93 -3.97 5.34
CA LEU A 5 -4.64 -4.68 5.31
C LEU A 5 -3.54 -3.69 5.66
N LEU A 6 -2.82 -3.93 6.75
CA LEU A 6 -1.61 -3.20 7.12
C LEU A 6 -0.39 -3.98 6.66
N ILE A 7 0.52 -3.29 5.99
CA ILE A 7 1.86 -3.80 5.65
C ILE A 7 2.81 -3.41 6.77
N ASP A 8 3.28 -4.42 7.49
CA ASP A 8 4.27 -4.32 8.54
C ASP A 8 5.67 -4.37 7.90
N SER A 9 6.46 -3.33 8.13
CA SER A 9 7.85 -3.25 7.62
C SER A 9 8.85 -4.06 8.46
N GLY A 10 8.43 -4.60 9.61
CA GLY A 10 9.28 -5.34 10.54
C GLY A 10 10.33 -4.48 11.24
N THR A 11 10.22 -3.15 11.13
CA THR A 11 11.15 -2.24 11.79
C THR A 11 10.73 -1.94 13.21
N TYR A 12 11.69 -1.76 14.13
CA TYR A 12 11.41 -1.44 15.54
C TYR A 12 10.53 -0.19 15.71
N PHE A 13 10.64 0.77 14.80
CA PHE A 13 9.82 1.99 14.81
C PHE A 13 8.37 1.76 14.41
N SER A 14 8.06 0.63 13.78
CA SER A 14 6.71 0.24 13.39
C SER A 14 5.98 -0.56 14.47
N GLU A 15 6.68 -1.14 15.46
CA GLU A 15 6.08 -1.97 16.52
C GLU A 15 4.94 -1.28 17.29
N ALA A 16 5.08 0.02 17.56
CA ALA A 16 4.04 0.80 18.23
C ALA A 16 2.78 0.95 17.36
N PHE A 17 2.94 1.03 16.04
CA PHE A 17 1.84 1.09 15.09
C PHE A 17 1.19 -0.30 14.98
N ASP A 18 1.99 -1.34 14.75
CA ASP A 18 1.51 -2.70 14.52
C ASP A 18 0.79 -3.30 15.71
N SER A 19 1.27 -3.06 16.94
CA SER A 19 0.69 -3.64 18.15
C SER A 19 -0.75 -3.20 18.41
N ASP A 20 -1.11 -1.95 18.10
CA ASP A 20 -2.49 -1.47 18.21
C ASP A 20 -3.36 -1.96 17.05
N PHE A 21 -2.84 -2.00 15.82
CA PHE A 21 -3.57 -2.53 14.66
C PHE A 21 -3.84 -4.04 14.75
N ARG A 22 -2.89 -4.83 15.29
CA ARG A 22 -3.06 -6.27 15.52
C ARG A 22 -4.18 -6.59 16.51
N ARG A 23 -4.57 -5.64 17.35
CA ARG A 23 -5.69 -5.79 18.30
C ARG A 23 -7.05 -5.49 17.68
N GLN A 24 -7.10 -4.86 16.52
CA GLN A 24 -8.34 -4.52 15.84
C GLN A 24 -8.87 -5.71 15.02
N PRO A 25 -10.11 -6.16 15.24
CA PRO A 25 -10.65 -7.37 14.62
C PRO A 25 -10.89 -7.24 13.10
N ASP A 26 -10.90 -6.03 12.56
CA ASP A 26 -11.15 -5.72 11.15
C ASP A 26 -9.87 -5.42 10.35
N VAL A 27 -8.70 -5.54 11.00
CA VAL A 27 -7.39 -5.29 10.43
C VAL A 27 -6.62 -6.61 10.31
N THR A 28 -6.04 -6.84 9.13
CA THR A 28 -5.03 -7.88 8.94
C THR A 28 -3.66 -7.22 8.84
N VAL A 29 -2.69 -7.71 9.61
CA VAL A 29 -1.30 -7.26 9.52
C VAL A 29 -0.51 -8.30 8.74
N LEU A 30 0.24 -7.85 7.74
CA LEU A 30 1.00 -8.68 6.82
C LEU A 30 2.45 -8.19 6.77
N ASP A 31 3.40 -9.10 6.91
CA ASP A 31 4.81 -8.81 6.69
C ASP A 31 5.03 -8.36 5.23
N MET A 32 5.75 -7.26 5.02
CA MET A 32 5.97 -6.72 3.68
C MET A 32 6.60 -7.73 2.70
N TYR A 33 7.44 -8.66 3.18
CA TYR A 33 8.09 -9.66 2.34
C TYR A 33 7.13 -10.77 1.88
N ASP A 34 5.96 -10.91 2.52
CA ASP A 34 4.90 -11.82 2.08
C ASP A 34 4.00 -11.21 1.00
N LEU A 35 4.05 -9.88 0.81
CA LEU A 35 3.25 -9.17 -0.19
C LEU A 35 3.29 -9.78 -1.61
N PRO A 36 4.43 -10.26 -2.15
CA PRO A 36 4.48 -10.85 -3.49
C PRO A 36 3.54 -12.05 -3.67
N GLY A 37 3.38 -12.89 -2.66
CA GLY A 37 2.50 -14.07 -2.68
C GLY A 37 1.07 -13.79 -2.21
N TYR A 38 0.83 -12.68 -1.53
CA TYR A 38 -0.44 -12.43 -0.86
C TYR A 38 -1.56 -11.94 -1.78
N ASN A 39 -2.81 -12.36 -1.55
CA ASN A 39 -3.97 -11.94 -2.34
C ASN A 39 -4.65 -10.70 -1.74
N LEU A 40 -4.67 -9.59 -2.48
CA LEU A 40 -5.26 -8.32 -2.03
C LEU A 40 -6.76 -8.17 -2.34
N THR A 41 -7.37 -9.16 -3.01
CA THR A 41 -8.75 -9.04 -3.53
C THR A 41 -9.80 -8.83 -2.44
N GLY A 42 -9.60 -9.42 -1.25
CA GLY A 42 -10.55 -9.31 -0.13
C GLY A 42 -10.56 -7.96 0.61
N TYR A 43 -9.52 -7.13 0.44
CA TYR A 43 -9.34 -5.90 1.22
C TYR A 43 -9.83 -4.66 0.47
N LYS A 44 -10.33 -3.67 1.21
CA LYS A 44 -10.74 -2.36 0.67
C LYS A 44 -9.67 -1.29 0.88
N PHE A 45 -8.89 -1.44 1.96
CA PHE A 45 -7.86 -0.51 2.36
C PHE A 45 -6.51 -1.23 2.48
N LEU A 46 -5.47 -0.60 1.96
CA LEU A 46 -4.08 -1.00 2.10
C LEU A 46 -3.33 0.12 2.82
N ILE A 47 -2.88 -0.14 4.03
CA ILE A 47 -2.14 0.79 4.88
C ILE A 47 -0.67 0.38 4.83
N VAL A 48 0.21 1.32 4.51
CA VAL A 48 1.65 1.08 4.41
C VAL A 48 2.36 2.15 5.24
N ASP A 49 3.22 1.72 6.16
CA ASP A 49 4.02 2.65 6.95
C ASP A 49 5.12 3.34 6.10
N GLY A 50 5.76 4.34 6.69
CA GLY A 50 6.83 5.10 6.03
C GLY A 50 8.20 4.40 5.99
N PHE A 51 8.33 3.24 6.63
CA PHE A 51 9.58 2.48 6.78
C PHE A 51 9.66 1.27 5.87
N VAL A 52 8.61 1.01 5.09
CA VAL A 52 8.56 -0.06 4.08
C VAL A 52 9.75 -0.03 3.12
N ASP A 53 10.22 -1.21 2.73
CA ASP A 53 11.17 -1.39 1.64
C ASP A 53 10.53 -0.92 0.31
N GLN A 54 10.85 0.31 -0.09
CA GLN A 54 10.31 0.91 -1.30
C GLN A 54 10.85 0.28 -2.60
N GLU A 55 11.97 -0.46 -2.55
CA GLU A 55 12.45 -1.24 -3.69
C GLU A 55 11.58 -2.48 -3.88
N LEU A 56 11.21 -3.16 -2.79
CA LEU A 56 10.21 -4.23 -2.82
C LEU A 56 8.86 -3.72 -3.32
N MET A 57 8.37 -2.59 -2.80
CA MET A 57 7.12 -1.99 -3.26
C MET A 57 7.18 -1.64 -4.76
N PHE A 58 8.32 -1.15 -5.24
CA PHE A 58 8.51 -0.85 -6.66
C PHE A 58 8.49 -2.11 -7.55
N ARG A 59 8.99 -3.24 -7.06
CA ARG A 59 8.84 -4.55 -7.75
C ARG A 59 7.39 -5.01 -7.77
N GLN A 60 6.63 -4.73 -6.71
CA GLN A 60 5.20 -5.07 -6.60
C GLN A 60 4.25 -3.98 -7.14
N ARG A 61 4.78 -2.94 -7.81
CA ARG A 61 3.98 -1.77 -8.26
C ARG A 61 2.78 -2.13 -9.12
N GLU A 62 2.86 -3.18 -9.94
CA GLU A 62 1.73 -3.59 -10.80
C GLU A 62 0.59 -4.18 -9.97
N LYS A 63 0.91 -4.91 -8.91
CA LYS A 63 -0.06 -5.46 -7.96
C LYS A 63 -0.78 -4.34 -7.21
N ILE A 64 -0.01 -3.35 -6.76
CA ILE A 64 -0.51 -2.15 -6.08
C ILE A 64 -1.34 -1.29 -7.04
N ARG A 65 -0.92 -1.18 -8.30
CA ARG A 65 -1.68 -0.50 -9.35
C ARG A 65 -3.01 -1.19 -9.61
N GLN A 66 -3.04 -2.51 -9.78
CA GLN A 66 -4.29 -3.26 -9.96
C GLN A 66 -5.23 -3.10 -8.77
N PHE A 67 -4.70 -3.08 -7.55
CA PHE A 67 -5.47 -2.81 -6.34
C PHE A 67 -6.14 -1.42 -6.41
N LEU A 68 -5.40 -0.38 -6.79
CA LEU A 68 -5.91 0.98 -6.93
C LEU A 68 -6.87 1.13 -8.12
N ASP A 69 -6.59 0.49 -9.25
CA ASP A 69 -7.44 0.49 -10.46
C ASP A 69 -8.81 -0.16 -10.18
N ALA A 70 -8.89 -1.06 -9.18
CA ALA A 70 -10.15 -1.63 -8.68
C ALA A 70 -10.95 -0.67 -7.76
N GLY A 71 -10.56 0.60 -7.63
CA GLY A 71 -11.24 1.60 -6.81
C GLY A 71 -10.97 1.50 -5.31
N LYS A 72 -9.93 0.75 -4.92
CA LYS A 72 -9.54 0.55 -3.53
C LYS A 72 -8.59 1.65 -3.05
N ILE A 73 -8.42 1.77 -1.74
CA ILE A 73 -7.73 2.90 -1.12
C ILE A 73 -6.38 2.45 -0.57
N LEU A 74 -5.33 3.18 -0.91
CA LEU A 74 -4.00 3.03 -0.32
C LEU A 74 -3.68 4.25 0.57
N VAL A 75 -3.27 4.00 1.81
CA VAL A 75 -2.79 5.01 2.75
C VAL A 75 -1.30 4.76 2.95
N PHE A 76 -0.48 5.75 2.62
CA PHE A 76 0.97 5.72 2.83
C PHE A 76 1.41 6.99 3.54
N GLY A 77 2.11 6.84 4.66
CA GLY A 77 2.62 7.95 5.46
C GLY A 77 4.13 7.89 5.58
N GLY A 78 4.85 8.61 4.73
CA GLY A 78 6.32 8.64 4.73
C GLY A 78 6.90 9.39 3.54
N ASN A 79 8.23 9.29 3.39
CA ASN A 79 8.94 9.91 2.28
C ASN A 79 8.91 9.00 1.04
N LEU A 80 8.19 9.39 0.00
CA LEU A 80 8.14 8.63 -1.25
C LEU A 80 9.41 8.87 -2.09
N PHE A 81 10.38 7.96 -1.99
CA PHE A 81 11.64 8.01 -2.74
C PHE A 81 11.55 7.25 -4.08
N ARG A 82 10.83 6.12 -4.12
CA ARG A 82 10.54 5.39 -5.37
C ARG A 82 9.10 5.64 -5.82
N SER A 83 8.88 5.78 -7.12
CA SER A 83 7.54 5.95 -7.70
C SER A 83 6.80 4.61 -7.84
N TRP A 84 6.58 3.91 -6.72
CA TRP A 84 5.80 2.67 -6.68
C TRP A 84 4.29 2.93 -6.57
N ILE A 85 3.90 4.08 -6.00
CA ILE A 85 2.53 4.59 -6.05
C ILE A 85 2.41 5.47 -7.29
N LYS A 86 1.59 5.05 -8.26
CA LYS A 86 1.28 5.91 -9.41
C LYS A 86 0.32 7.01 -8.95
N LYS A 87 0.71 8.27 -9.14
CA LYS A 87 -0.24 9.39 -9.04
C LYS A 87 -1.34 9.18 -10.09
N ARG A 88 -2.61 9.32 -9.71
CA ARG A 88 -3.70 9.31 -10.68
C ARG A 88 -3.58 10.53 -11.59
N THR A 89 -2.84 10.40 -12.69
CA THR A 89 -2.78 11.44 -13.71
C THR A 89 -4.06 11.36 -14.52
N ASN A 90 -5.02 12.24 -14.24
CA ASN A 90 -6.19 12.42 -15.08
C ASN A 90 -5.77 13.18 -16.36
N ARG A 91 -4.99 12.54 -17.23
CA ARG A 91 -4.76 13.04 -18.59
C ARG A 91 -5.88 12.48 -19.45
N SER A 92 -7.02 13.16 -19.41
CA SER A 92 -7.87 13.24 -20.59
C SER A 92 -7.00 13.73 -21.75
N ASN A 93 -6.95 12.94 -22.82
CA ASN A 93 -6.18 13.25 -24.02
C ASN A 93 -6.51 14.64 -24.57
N GLY A 94 -5.48 15.37 -24.98
CA GLY A 94 -5.60 16.43 -25.99
C GLY A 94 -5.49 17.87 -25.50
N CYS A 95 -4.56 18.60 -26.12
CA CYS A 95 -4.42 20.06 -26.15
C CYS A 95 -3.49 20.68 -25.09
N TRP A 96 -2.19 20.52 -25.31
CA TRP A 96 -1.24 21.61 -25.06
C TRP A 96 -1.04 22.33 -26.40
N ARG A 97 -1.82 23.39 -26.66
CA ARG A 97 -1.40 24.42 -27.62
C ARG A 97 -0.64 25.49 -26.84
N LYS A 98 0.57 25.76 -27.32
CA LYS A 98 1.42 26.89 -26.96
C LYS A 98 0.72 28.21 -27.22
#